data_AF-A0A6A6D3S5-F1
#
_entry.id   AF-A0A6A6D3S5-F1
#
_cell.length_a   1.000
_cell.length_b   1.000
_cell.length_c   1.000
_cell.angle_alpha   90.00
_cell.angle_beta   90.00
_cell.angle_gamma   90.00
#
_symmetry.space_group_name_H-M   'P 1'
#
loop_
_entity.id
_entity.type
_entity.pdbx_description
1 polymer ?
#
loop_
_entity_poly.entity_id
_entity_poly.type
_entity_poly.pdbx_seq_one_letter_code
_entity_poly.pdbx_strand_id
1 'polypeptide(L)'
;MGSLGVHSSAATARLAKRIPRGTWDTHMHVVDPNKYPLDKAATYQPSAHTLEQANAFLGELGIEKMVIVQPSVYANDNSCTLDGLRRLGLKKGRAVVQFDPATTSKAQLQEWHNLGARGVRLNLKSVGALPSEEELMATMRSYADAVRPFGWSLELYISLEEVGKLERIVPALDGAKIIIDHFGHPTNPSLQSAKTAREIPGFASLEKLLKEGSTWVKISASYRLSSDPGSSLTESLCREIVRTRPDRVVFATDWPHTRFDGLEVAEYLEKIFDWVEAEGVSLEQVLVKNAEELFDVKS
;
A
#
# COMPACT_ATOMS: atom_id res chain seq x y z
N MET A 1 33.99 18.07 -2.51
CA MET A 1 34.25 17.27 -1.30
C MET A 1 32.91 17.12 -0.58
N GLY A 2 32.33 15.95 -0.36
CA GLY A 2 32.71 14.58 -0.68
C GLY A 2 31.50 13.81 -1.22
N SER A 3 31.81 12.72 -1.93
CA SER A 3 30.85 11.71 -2.37
C SER A 3 30.18 11.08 -1.15
N LEU A 4 28.89 11.35 -0.94
CA LEU A 4 28.04 10.52 -0.07
C LEU A 4 27.77 9.21 -0.79
N GLY A 5 28.79 8.34 -0.83
CA GLY A 5 28.57 6.93 -1.08
C GLY A 5 27.84 6.39 0.15
N VAL A 6 26.52 6.26 0.07
CA VAL A 6 25.76 5.50 1.06
C VAL A 6 26.24 4.06 0.89
N HIS A 7 27.03 3.59 1.84
CA HIS A 7 27.38 2.18 1.90
C HIS A 7 26.09 1.42 2.21
N SER A 8 25.54 0.73 1.20
CA SER A 8 24.45 -0.23 1.40
C SER A 8 24.81 -1.12 2.60
N SER A 9 23.92 -1.17 3.60
CA SER A 9 24.14 -2.00 4.79
C SER A 9 24.24 -3.48 4.37
N ALA A 10 24.89 -4.30 5.21
CA ALA A 10 24.96 -5.73 4.97
C ALA A 10 23.57 -6.39 4.90
N ALA A 11 22.59 -5.83 5.64
CA ALA A 11 21.19 -6.25 5.60
C ALA A 11 20.55 -5.93 4.24
N THR A 12 20.71 -4.70 3.72
CA THR A 12 20.22 -4.31 2.39
C THR A 12 20.82 -5.18 1.28
N ALA A 13 22.12 -5.45 1.33
CA ALA A 13 22.79 -6.28 0.34
C ALA A 13 22.33 -7.75 0.38
N ARG A 14 21.99 -8.28 1.56
CA ARG A 14 21.40 -9.62 1.72
C ARG A 14 19.98 -9.66 1.17
N LEU A 15 19.17 -8.65 1.48
CA LEU A 15 17.80 -8.51 1.01
C LEU A 15 17.71 -8.43 -0.52
N ALA A 16 18.56 -7.59 -1.13
CA ALA A 16 18.60 -7.40 -2.59
C ALA A 16 18.83 -8.70 -3.37
N LYS A 17 19.57 -9.67 -2.81
CA LYS A 17 19.80 -10.97 -3.44
C LYS A 17 18.56 -11.88 -3.47
N ARG A 18 17.60 -11.64 -2.58
CA ARG A 18 16.34 -12.40 -2.50
C ARG A 18 15.22 -11.79 -3.35
N ILE A 19 15.33 -10.51 -3.70
CA ILE A 19 14.30 -9.77 -4.44
C ILE A 19 14.24 -10.28 -5.90
N PRO A 20 13.12 -10.87 -6.34
CA PRO A 20 12.98 -11.32 -7.72
C PRO A 20 13.05 -10.15 -8.71
N ARG A 21 13.67 -10.40 -9.87
CA ARG A 21 13.68 -9.42 -10.96
C ARG A 21 12.25 -9.07 -11.36
N GLY A 22 11.99 -7.78 -11.54
CA GLY A 22 10.67 -7.28 -11.94
C GLY A 22 9.71 -7.04 -10.77
N THR A 23 10.20 -7.13 -9.54
CA THR A 23 9.47 -6.74 -8.32
C THR A 23 8.87 -5.35 -8.44
N TRP A 24 7.64 -5.20 -7.95
CA TRP A 24 6.96 -3.94 -7.74
C TRP A 24 6.96 -3.59 -6.26
N ASP A 25 7.40 -2.38 -5.91
CA ASP A 25 7.03 -1.78 -4.63
C ASP A 25 5.62 -1.19 -4.73
N THR A 26 4.63 -1.80 -4.07
CA THR A 26 3.22 -1.47 -4.30
C THR A 26 2.65 -0.36 -3.40
N HIS A 27 3.46 0.24 -2.53
CA HIS A 27 3.03 1.36 -1.68
C HIS A 27 4.22 2.21 -1.28
N MET A 28 4.27 3.41 -1.82
CA MET A 28 5.24 4.43 -1.41
C MET A 28 4.71 5.83 -1.69
N HIS A 29 5.35 6.83 -1.08
CA HIS A 29 4.96 8.24 -1.19
C HIS A 29 6.11 9.08 -1.73
N VAL A 30 5.88 9.79 -2.83
CA VAL A 30 6.78 10.87 -3.28
C VAL A 30 6.20 12.19 -2.78
N VAL A 31 7.04 13.01 -2.15
CA VAL A 31 6.64 14.27 -1.51
C VAL A 31 7.68 15.34 -1.85
N ASP A 32 7.26 16.43 -2.46
CA ASP A 32 8.12 17.59 -2.75
C ASP A 32 7.36 18.89 -2.45
N PRO A 33 7.36 19.36 -1.18
CA PRO A 33 6.61 20.54 -0.77
C PRO A 33 7.22 21.84 -1.30
N ASN A 34 8.42 21.79 -1.88
CA ASN A 34 9.06 22.97 -2.49
C ASN A 34 8.50 23.23 -3.90
N LYS A 35 8.05 22.18 -4.60
CA LYS A 35 7.49 22.26 -5.96
C LYS A 35 5.97 22.20 -5.98
N TYR A 36 5.35 21.47 -5.05
CA TYR A 36 3.91 21.24 -5.01
C TYR A 36 3.31 21.78 -3.71
N PRO A 37 2.23 22.58 -3.78
CA PRO A 37 1.62 23.17 -2.60
C PRO A 37 0.99 22.08 -1.71
N LEU A 38 1.14 22.23 -0.40
CA LEU A 38 0.40 21.41 0.57
C LEU A 38 -1.08 21.81 0.58
N ASP A 39 -1.94 20.86 0.90
CA ASP A 39 -3.34 21.15 1.17
C ASP A 39 -3.48 22.05 2.42
N LYS A 40 -4.48 22.93 2.44
CA LYS A 40 -4.70 23.86 3.56
C LYS A 40 -5.01 23.15 4.88
N ALA A 41 -5.56 21.94 4.83
CA ALA A 41 -5.86 21.11 5.98
C ALA A 41 -4.72 20.14 6.33
N ALA A 42 -3.55 20.23 5.68
CA ALA A 42 -2.39 19.40 6.02
C ALA A 42 -1.99 19.63 7.49
N THR A 43 -1.94 18.55 8.27
CA THR A 43 -1.69 18.60 9.72
C THR A 43 -0.20 18.68 10.09
N TYR A 44 0.68 18.58 9.10
CA TYR A 44 2.12 18.69 9.25
C TYR A 44 2.80 19.09 7.93
N GLN A 45 4.01 19.64 8.03
CA GLN A 45 4.86 19.94 6.87
C GLN A 45 5.95 18.85 6.75
N PRO A 46 5.91 18.00 5.70
CA PRO A 46 6.92 16.98 5.49
C PRO A 46 8.24 17.58 4.97
N SER A 47 9.36 16.88 5.17
CA SER A 47 10.56 17.07 4.35
C SER A 47 10.35 16.57 2.93
N ALA A 48 11.19 17.03 2.00
CA ALA A 48 11.19 16.53 0.63
C ALA A 48 11.72 15.09 0.58
N HIS A 49 10.94 14.22 -0.08
CA HIS A 49 11.21 12.84 -0.41
C HIS A 49 10.89 12.65 -1.90
N THR A 50 11.84 13.02 -2.76
CA THR A 50 11.65 13.13 -4.20
C THR A 50 11.67 11.78 -4.91
N LEU A 51 11.20 11.76 -6.17
CA LEU A 51 11.25 10.54 -7.00
C LEU A 51 12.70 10.06 -7.23
N GLU A 52 13.67 10.97 -7.28
CA GLU A 52 15.09 10.66 -7.38
C GLU A 52 15.58 9.89 -6.15
N GLN A 53 15.17 10.31 -4.95
CA GLN A 53 15.51 9.63 -3.70
C GLN A 53 14.81 8.28 -3.59
N ALA A 54 13.55 8.20 -4.02
CA ALA A 54 12.80 6.95 -4.17
C ALA A 54 13.53 5.93 -5.05
N ASN A 55 13.95 6.36 -6.26
CA ASN A 55 14.69 5.50 -7.19
C ASN A 55 16.05 5.08 -6.62
N ALA A 56 16.75 5.96 -5.90
CA ALA A 56 18.02 5.61 -5.27
C ALA A 56 17.81 4.52 -4.20
N PHE A 57 16.84 4.70 -3.30
CA PHE A 57 16.49 3.73 -2.27
C PHE A 57 16.09 2.37 -2.87
N LEU A 58 15.16 2.36 -3.83
CA LEU A 58 14.73 1.12 -4.48
C LEU A 58 15.83 0.48 -5.34
N GLY A 59 16.72 1.29 -5.90
CA GLY A 59 17.88 0.83 -6.65
C GLY A 59 18.86 0.00 -5.80
N GLU A 60 19.04 0.33 -4.52
CA GLU A 60 19.84 -0.47 -3.59
C GLU A 60 19.23 -1.87 -3.35
N LEU A 61 17.91 -1.98 -3.50
CA LEU A 61 17.16 -3.24 -3.40
C LEU A 61 17.01 -3.97 -4.74
N GLY A 62 17.48 -3.38 -5.85
CA GLY A 62 17.27 -3.91 -7.20
C GLY A 62 15.82 -3.80 -7.70
N ILE A 63 15.00 -2.94 -7.07
CA ILE A 63 13.62 -2.68 -7.46
C ILE A 63 13.58 -1.47 -8.41
N GLU A 64 12.93 -1.64 -9.57
CA GLU A 64 12.80 -0.57 -10.59
C GLU A 64 11.35 -0.15 -10.85
N LYS A 65 10.37 -0.87 -10.28
CA LYS A 65 8.94 -0.65 -10.53
C LYS A 65 8.26 -0.25 -9.21
N MET A 66 7.39 0.75 -9.26
CA MET A 66 6.73 1.27 -8.06
C MET A 66 5.30 1.74 -8.33
N VAL A 67 4.49 1.67 -7.27
CA VAL A 67 3.17 2.28 -7.18
C VAL A 67 3.28 3.49 -6.25
N ILE A 68 3.16 4.70 -6.83
CA ILE A 68 3.12 5.93 -6.05
C ILE A 68 1.70 6.11 -5.51
N VAL A 69 1.55 6.04 -4.19
CA VAL A 69 0.27 6.25 -3.49
C VAL A 69 0.20 7.71 -3.08
N GLN A 70 -0.94 8.36 -3.34
CA GLN A 70 -1.15 9.76 -3.04
C GLN A 70 -0.95 10.04 -1.52
N PRO A 71 0.00 10.92 -1.16
CA PRO A 71 0.22 11.33 0.22
C PRO A 71 -0.93 12.23 0.71
N SER A 72 -1.38 12.03 1.95
CA SER A 72 -2.52 12.79 2.50
C SER A 72 -2.28 14.29 2.61
N VAL A 73 -1.02 14.74 2.68
CA VAL A 73 -0.63 16.16 2.77
C VAL A 73 -1.01 16.97 1.52
N TYR A 74 -1.27 16.32 0.39
CA TYR A 74 -1.69 16.95 -0.86
C TYR A 74 -3.19 16.79 -1.14
N ALA A 75 -3.92 16.05 -0.30
CA ALA A 75 -5.33 15.74 -0.50
C ALA A 75 -5.61 15.29 -1.96
N ASN A 76 -6.49 16.00 -2.66
CA ASN A 76 -6.91 15.66 -4.03
C ASN A 76 -6.00 16.27 -5.12
N ASP A 77 -4.96 17.03 -4.77
CA ASP A 77 -3.96 17.51 -5.73
C ASP A 77 -2.94 16.39 -6.03
N ASN A 78 -3.18 15.64 -7.10
CA ASN A 78 -2.31 14.55 -7.53
C ASN A 78 -1.10 15.03 -8.36
N SER A 79 -0.83 16.34 -8.48
CA SER A 79 0.18 16.86 -9.42
C SER A 79 1.57 16.26 -9.18
N CYS A 80 1.99 16.10 -7.93
CA CYS A 80 3.26 15.46 -7.57
C CYS A 80 3.31 13.99 -8.03
N THR A 81 2.27 13.23 -7.71
CA THR A 81 2.11 11.82 -8.09
C THR A 81 2.11 11.64 -9.61
N LEU A 82 1.36 12.47 -10.33
CA LEU A 82 1.23 12.40 -11.79
C LEU A 82 2.50 12.84 -12.53
N ASP A 83 3.24 13.82 -12.01
CA ASP A 83 4.58 14.15 -12.51
C ASP A 83 5.53 12.96 -12.35
N GLY A 84 5.44 12.25 -11.21
CA GLY A 84 6.18 11.02 -10.98
C GLY A 84 5.87 9.94 -12.04
N LEU A 85 4.59 9.74 -12.36
CA LEU A 85 4.18 8.80 -13.42
C LEU A 85 4.71 9.18 -14.80
N ARG A 86 4.67 10.46 -15.17
CA ARG A 86 5.21 10.92 -16.47
C ARG A 86 6.69 10.59 -16.61
N ARG A 87 7.45 10.70 -15.52
CA ARG A 87 8.89 10.44 -15.47
C ARG A 87 9.21 8.95 -15.46
N LEU A 88 8.43 8.12 -14.76
CA LEU A 88 8.63 6.67 -14.70
C LEU A 88 8.16 5.94 -15.97
N GLY A 89 7.05 6.39 -16.55
CA GLY A 89 6.37 5.73 -17.66
C GLY A 89 5.67 4.43 -17.27
N LEU A 90 4.79 3.94 -18.14
CA LEU A 90 3.91 2.79 -17.88
C LEU A 90 4.63 1.45 -17.64
N LYS A 91 5.93 1.34 -17.92
CA LYS A 91 6.71 0.11 -17.66
C LYS A 91 7.19 0.01 -16.20
N LYS A 92 7.27 1.15 -15.50
CA LYS A 92 7.87 1.25 -14.16
C LYS A 92 6.97 1.94 -13.13
N GLY A 93 6.01 2.74 -13.60
CA GLY A 93 5.12 3.53 -12.74
C GLY A 93 3.67 3.08 -12.79
N ARG A 94 3.07 2.99 -11.61
CA ARG A 94 1.63 2.96 -11.36
C ARG A 94 1.29 3.92 -10.23
N ALA A 95 0.03 4.29 -10.09
CA ALA A 95 -0.39 5.11 -8.96
C ALA A 95 -1.74 4.71 -8.40
N VAL A 96 -1.90 5.03 -7.11
CA VAL A 96 -3.19 5.14 -6.44
C VAL A 96 -3.39 6.60 -6.07
N VAL A 97 -4.35 7.24 -6.74
CA VAL A 97 -4.63 8.68 -6.62
C VAL A 97 -5.68 8.95 -5.54
N GLN A 98 -5.89 10.21 -5.18
CA GLN A 98 -7.03 10.63 -4.35
C GLN A 98 -7.82 11.72 -5.07
N PHE A 99 -9.14 11.64 -5.07
CA PHE A 99 -9.98 12.65 -5.73
C PHE A 99 -11.37 12.67 -5.11
N ASP A 100 -12.18 13.67 -5.43
CA ASP A 100 -13.59 13.70 -5.05
C ASP A 100 -14.47 13.30 -6.24
N PRO A 101 -15.25 12.18 -6.15
CA PRO A 101 -16.12 11.72 -7.22
C PRO A 101 -17.17 12.75 -7.68
N ALA A 102 -17.58 13.68 -6.80
CA ALA A 102 -18.58 14.69 -7.12
C ALA A 102 -18.03 15.79 -8.05
N THR A 103 -16.72 16.03 -8.02
CA THR A 103 -16.08 17.15 -8.73
C THR A 103 -15.10 16.69 -9.82
N THR A 104 -14.71 15.42 -9.82
CA THR A 104 -13.74 14.87 -10.78
C THR A 104 -14.42 14.31 -12.01
N SER A 105 -14.11 14.85 -13.19
CA SER A 105 -14.72 14.41 -14.45
C SER A 105 -14.17 13.05 -14.92
N LYS A 106 -14.98 12.30 -15.69
CA LYS A 106 -14.53 11.07 -16.37
C LYS A 106 -13.35 11.31 -17.31
N ALA A 107 -13.28 12.47 -17.97
CA ALA A 107 -12.15 12.82 -18.84
C ALA A 107 -10.85 12.96 -18.05
N GLN A 108 -10.92 13.56 -16.85
CA GLN A 108 -9.78 13.67 -15.94
C GLN A 108 -9.30 12.30 -15.47
N LEU A 109 -10.22 11.41 -15.09
CA LEU A 109 -9.90 10.03 -14.71
C LEU A 109 -9.28 9.25 -15.86
N GLN A 110 -9.75 9.45 -17.10
CA GLN A 110 -9.16 8.84 -18.29
C GLN A 110 -7.74 9.33 -18.54
N GLU A 111 -7.46 10.62 -18.35
CA GLU A 111 -6.10 11.17 -18.44
C GLU A 111 -5.18 10.48 -17.42
N TRP A 112 -5.60 10.40 -16.16
CA TRP A 112 -4.81 9.75 -15.11
C TRP A 112 -4.64 8.25 -15.38
N HIS A 113 -5.66 7.57 -15.90
CA HIS A 113 -5.56 6.17 -16.32
C HIS A 113 -4.49 5.97 -17.39
N ASN A 114 -4.44 6.87 -18.39
CA ASN A 114 -3.45 6.82 -19.46
C ASN A 114 -2.03 7.09 -18.94
N LEU A 115 -1.88 7.86 -17.87
CA LEU A 115 -0.60 8.07 -17.18
C LEU A 115 -0.17 6.89 -16.31
N GLY A 116 -1.10 6.02 -15.91
CA GLY A 116 -0.82 4.81 -15.12
C GLY A 116 -1.52 4.73 -13.77
N ALA A 117 -2.45 5.63 -13.46
CA ALA A 117 -3.30 5.47 -12.29
C ALA A 117 -4.16 4.20 -12.42
N ARG A 118 -4.25 3.44 -11.32
CA ARG A 118 -4.93 2.13 -11.23
C ARG A 118 -5.68 1.92 -9.92
N GLY A 119 -5.70 2.92 -9.05
CA GLY A 119 -6.44 2.86 -7.81
C GLY A 119 -6.86 4.23 -7.32
N VAL A 120 -7.82 4.25 -6.40
CA VAL A 120 -8.19 5.42 -5.60
C VAL A 120 -8.01 5.11 -4.12
N ARG A 121 -7.43 6.04 -3.37
CA ARG A 121 -7.15 5.88 -1.94
C ARG A 121 -8.30 6.42 -1.07
N LEU A 122 -8.75 5.62 -0.11
CA LEU A 122 -9.64 5.97 0.98
C LEU A 122 -8.88 5.81 2.30
N ASN A 123 -8.33 6.92 2.82
CA ASN A 123 -7.53 6.92 4.04
C ASN A 123 -8.40 7.27 5.24
N LEU A 124 -8.93 6.26 5.94
CA LEU A 124 -9.76 6.43 7.14
C LEU A 124 -8.91 6.43 8.42
N LYS A 125 -7.87 5.61 8.45
CA LYS A 125 -7.02 5.39 9.62
C LYS A 125 -6.20 6.64 9.99
N SER A 126 -5.50 7.25 9.03
CA SER A 126 -4.58 8.37 9.33
C SER A 126 -5.30 9.62 9.80
N VAL A 127 -6.56 9.79 9.38
CA VAL A 127 -7.42 10.93 9.74
C VAL A 127 -8.32 10.63 10.94
N GLY A 128 -8.27 9.41 11.49
CA GLY A 128 -9.09 9.01 12.63
C GLY A 128 -10.59 8.89 12.32
N ALA A 129 -10.97 8.66 11.07
CA ALA A 129 -12.35 8.51 10.67
C ALA A 129 -12.89 7.11 11.01
N LEU A 130 -14.03 7.06 11.69
CA LEU A 130 -14.77 5.84 12.02
C LEU A 130 -16.21 5.96 11.49
N PRO A 131 -16.41 5.95 10.15
CA PRO A 131 -17.74 6.06 9.57
C PRO A 131 -18.61 4.87 9.99
N SER A 132 -19.91 5.09 10.11
CA SER A 132 -20.89 4.01 10.18
C SER A 132 -20.81 3.10 8.95
N GLU A 133 -21.37 1.88 9.04
CA GLU A 133 -21.41 0.95 7.90
C GLU A 133 -22.12 1.57 6.68
N GLU A 134 -23.19 2.34 6.90
CA GLU A 134 -23.95 3.03 5.85
C GLU A 134 -23.14 4.14 5.18
N GLU A 135 -22.46 5.00 5.97
CA GLU A 135 -21.59 6.05 5.42
C GLU A 135 -20.41 5.47 4.64
N LEU A 136 -19.81 4.37 5.14
CA LEU A 136 -18.73 3.68 4.45
C LEU A 136 -19.23 3.05 3.14
N MET A 137 -20.40 2.43 3.16
CA MET A 137 -21.04 1.85 1.97
C MET A 137 -21.29 2.92 0.91
N ALA A 138 -21.94 4.04 1.29
CA ALA A 138 -22.24 5.14 0.38
C ALA A 138 -20.96 5.74 -0.24
N THR A 139 -19.93 5.94 0.59
CA THR A 139 -18.62 6.42 0.14
C THR A 139 -18.00 5.46 -0.86
N MET A 140 -17.80 4.19 -0.47
CA MET A 140 -17.17 3.19 -1.34
C MET A 140 -17.96 2.97 -2.63
N ARG A 141 -19.30 3.00 -2.59
CA ARG A 141 -20.15 2.91 -3.78
C ARG A 141 -19.89 4.06 -4.74
N SER A 142 -19.84 5.29 -4.26
CA SER A 142 -19.55 6.49 -5.08
C SER A 142 -18.20 6.37 -5.80
N TYR A 143 -17.15 5.96 -5.08
CA TYR A 143 -15.83 5.74 -5.67
C TYR A 143 -15.80 4.56 -6.64
N ALA A 144 -16.39 3.43 -6.27
CA ALA A 144 -16.48 2.25 -7.14
C ALA A 144 -17.21 2.58 -8.45
N ASP A 145 -18.32 3.32 -8.39
CA ASP A 145 -19.06 3.77 -9.56
C ASP A 145 -18.20 4.68 -10.46
N ALA A 146 -17.47 5.63 -9.88
CA ALA A 146 -16.61 6.55 -10.62
C ALA A 146 -15.46 5.82 -11.36
N VAL A 147 -14.86 4.81 -10.73
CA VAL A 147 -13.66 4.14 -11.27
C VAL A 147 -13.94 2.84 -12.01
N ARG A 148 -15.18 2.31 -11.95
CA ARG A 148 -15.59 1.07 -12.64
C ARG A 148 -15.20 1.02 -14.12
N PRO A 149 -15.36 2.09 -14.94
CA PRO A 149 -15.00 2.05 -16.35
C PRO A 149 -13.50 1.81 -16.61
N PHE A 150 -12.66 2.02 -15.61
CA PHE A 150 -11.20 1.93 -15.69
C PHE A 150 -10.63 0.68 -14.99
N GLY A 151 -11.47 -0.11 -14.31
CA GLY A 151 -11.06 -1.30 -13.56
C GLY A 151 -10.11 -1.01 -12.39
N TRP A 152 -10.15 0.21 -11.83
CA TRP A 152 -9.29 0.59 -10.71
C TRP A 152 -9.72 -0.09 -9.41
N SER A 153 -8.75 -0.24 -8.51
CA SER A 153 -8.98 -0.72 -7.15
C SER A 153 -9.35 0.43 -6.20
N LEU A 154 -10.10 0.12 -5.15
CA LEU A 154 -10.25 0.99 -3.99
C LEU A 154 -9.23 0.55 -2.94
N GLU A 155 -8.29 1.41 -2.62
CA GLU A 155 -7.27 1.18 -1.60
C GLU A 155 -7.68 1.81 -0.28
N LEU A 156 -7.88 0.98 0.73
CA LEU A 156 -8.38 1.37 2.04
C LEU A 156 -7.25 1.29 3.05
N TYR A 157 -6.96 2.44 3.65
CA TYR A 157 -6.25 2.47 4.91
C TYR A 157 -7.27 2.52 6.05
N ILE A 158 -7.65 1.34 6.54
CA ILE A 158 -8.66 1.08 7.57
C ILE A 158 -8.05 0.20 8.67
N SER A 159 -8.55 0.28 9.91
CA SER A 159 -8.13 -0.65 10.98
C SER A 159 -8.81 -2.02 10.84
N LEU A 160 -8.10 -3.07 11.25
CA LEU A 160 -8.53 -4.45 11.08
C LEU A 160 -9.87 -4.71 11.78
N GLU A 161 -10.08 -4.07 12.92
CA GLU A 161 -11.30 -4.12 13.72
C GLU A 161 -12.54 -3.65 12.95
N GLU A 162 -12.36 -2.78 11.96
CA GLU A 162 -13.43 -2.21 11.15
C GLU A 162 -13.69 -3.00 9.86
N VAL A 163 -12.83 -3.97 9.52
CA VAL A 163 -12.93 -4.79 8.30
C VAL A 163 -14.23 -5.61 8.27
N GLY A 164 -14.84 -5.91 9.43
CA GLY A 164 -16.15 -6.57 9.49
C GLY A 164 -17.25 -5.84 8.72
N LYS A 165 -17.20 -4.50 8.65
CA LYS A 165 -18.14 -3.69 7.86
C LYS A 165 -18.06 -4.00 6.36
N LEU A 166 -16.88 -4.40 5.88
CA LEU A 166 -16.64 -4.66 4.47
C LEU A 166 -17.30 -5.94 3.99
N GLU A 167 -17.64 -6.89 4.88
CA GLU A 167 -18.30 -8.15 4.49
C GLU A 167 -19.63 -7.94 3.77
N ARG A 168 -20.37 -6.89 4.10
CA ARG A 168 -21.62 -6.53 3.40
C ARG A 168 -21.40 -5.53 2.28
N ILE A 169 -20.40 -4.67 2.41
CA ILE A 169 -20.15 -3.60 1.45
C ILE A 169 -19.54 -4.16 0.17
N VAL A 170 -18.49 -4.97 0.27
CA VAL A 170 -17.72 -5.44 -0.90
C VAL A 170 -18.59 -6.20 -1.92
N PRO A 171 -19.48 -7.13 -1.53
CA PRO A 171 -20.37 -7.79 -2.47
C PRO A 171 -21.32 -6.82 -3.22
N ALA A 172 -21.64 -5.65 -2.64
CA ALA A 172 -22.53 -4.65 -3.23
C ALA A 172 -21.83 -3.67 -4.20
N LEU A 173 -20.51 -3.83 -4.42
CA LEU A 173 -19.70 -2.95 -5.28
C LEU A 173 -19.46 -3.51 -6.69
N ASP A 174 -20.28 -4.47 -7.12
CA ASP A 174 -20.31 -4.99 -8.50
C ASP A 174 -18.92 -5.44 -9.03
N GLY A 175 -18.15 -6.14 -8.19
CA GLY A 175 -16.84 -6.70 -8.56
C GLY A 175 -15.66 -5.74 -8.41
N ALA A 176 -15.82 -4.59 -7.73
CA ALA A 176 -14.71 -3.71 -7.41
C ALA A 176 -13.59 -4.44 -6.64
N LYS A 177 -12.34 -4.20 -7.04
CA LYS A 177 -11.15 -4.70 -6.32
C LYS A 177 -10.91 -3.83 -5.08
N ILE A 178 -10.70 -4.46 -3.94
CA ILE A 178 -10.42 -3.78 -2.67
C ILE A 178 -9.00 -4.11 -2.24
N ILE A 179 -8.22 -3.11 -1.83
CA ILE A 179 -6.88 -3.30 -1.28
C ILE A 179 -6.92 -2.83 0.17
N ILE A 180 -6.51 -3.68 1.10
CA ILE A 180 -6.36 -3.36 2.52
C ILE A 180 -4.88 -3.09 2.80
N ASP A 181 -4.56 -1.88 3.26
CA ASP A 181 -3.19 -1.47 3.54
C ASP A 181 -2.63 -2.12 4.83
N HIS A 182 -1.32 -2.37 4.84
CA HIS A 182 -0.48 -2.65 6.02
C HIS A 182 -1.04 -3.74 6.95
N PHE A 183 -1.33 -4.94 6.43
CA PHE A 183 -1.92 -6.06 7.19
C PHE A 183 -3.31 -5.74 7.79
N GLY A 184 -3.96 -4.66 7.36
CA GLY A 184 -5.17 -4.11 7.98
C GLY A 184 -4.91 -3.22 9.19
N HIS A 185 -3.65 -2.93 9.55
CA HIS A 185 -3.26 -2.03 10.64
C HIS A 185 -4.13 -2.15 11.91
N PRO A 186 -4.01 -3.26 12.65
CA PRO A 186 -4.67 -3.43 13.94
C PRO A 186 -4.44 -2.23 14.87
N THR A 187 -5.39 -1.93 15.73
CA THR A 187 -5.24 -0.86 16.72
C THR A 187 -4.21 -1.22 17.80
N ASN A 188 -3.62 -0.21 18.44
CA ASN A 188 -2.68 -0.42 19.55
C ASN A 188 -3.24 -1.33 20.67
N PRO A 189 -4.50 -1.20 21.11
CA PRO A 189 -5.08 -2.15 22.08
C PRO A 189 -5.07 -3.61 21.61
N SER A 190 -5.35 -3.86 20.33
CA SER A 190 -5.28 -5.23 19.78
C SER A 190 -3.85 -5.72 19.69
N LEU A 191 -2.91 -4.88 19.24
CA LEU A 191 -1.48 -5.20 19.16
C LEU A 191 -0.87 -5.53 20.54
N GLN A 192 -1.41 -4.96 21.61
CA GLN A 192 -0.96 -5.21 22.99
C GLN A 192 -1.58 -6.44 23.64
N SER A 193 -2.80 -6.82 23.24
CA SER A 193 -3.57 -7.88 23.91
C SER A 193 -3.59 -9.21 23.18
N ALA A 194 -3.57 -9.20 21.84
CA ALA A 194 -3.59 -10.40 21.01
C ALA A 194 -2.21 -11.06 20.97
N LYS A 195 -2.19 -12.40 20.99
CA LYS A 195 -0.99 -13.22 20.77
C LYS A 195 -0.89 -13.76 19.36
N THR A 196 -2.04 -13.90 18.70
CA THR A 196 -2.15 -14.43 17.33
C THR A 196 -3.09 -13.55 16.51
N ALA A 197 -2.95 -13.59 15.18
CA ALA A 197 -3.80 -12.84 14.26
C ALA A 197 -5.29 -13.12 14.47
N ARG A 198 -5.65 -14.37 14.77
CA ARG A 198 -7.03 -14.84 14.97
C ARG A 198 -7.71 -14.24 16.21
N GLU A 199 -6.93 -13.73 17.16
CA GLU A 199 -7.45 -13.03 18.34
C GLU A 199 -7.77 -11.56 18.06
N ILE A 200 -7.27 -10.99 16.96
CA ILE A 200 -7.54 -9.60 16.61
C ILE A 200 -8.96 -9.48 16.03
N PRO A 201 -9.81 -8.58 16.57
CA PRO A 201 -11.13 -8.34 16.01
C PRO A 201 -11.05 -7.97 14.52
N GLY A 202 -11.96 -8.54 13.73
CA GLY A 202 -12.01 -8.34 12.28
C GLY A 202 -11.05 -9.21 11.45
N PHE A 203 -10.12 -9.95 12.06
CA PHE A 203 -9.25 -10.86 11.30
C PHE A 203 -10.04 -11.97 10.58
N ALA A 204 -11.04 -12.58 11.24
CA ALA A 204 -11.90 -13.57 10.60
C ALA A 204 -12.66 -13.02 9.39
N SER A 205 -13.07 -11.75 9.46
CA SER A 205 -13.72 -11.02 8.36
C SER A 205 -12.75 -10.79 7.19
N LEU A 206 -11.48 -10.44 7.50
CA LEU A 206 -10.43 -10.34 6.48
C LEU A 206 -10.19 -11.69 5.80
N GLU A 207 -10.09 -12.79 6.55
CA GLU A 207 -9.95 -14.14 5.99
C GLU A 207 -11.12 -14.49 5.04
N LYS A 208 -12.35 -14.14 5.43
CA LYS A 208 -13.54 -14.37 4.60
C LYS A 208 -13.49 -13.56 3.29
N LEU A 209 -13.21 -12.26 3.38
CA LEU A 209 -13.11 -11.36 2.22
C LEU A 209 -11.98 -11.77 1.25
N LEU A 210 -10.85 -12.25 1.78
CA LEU A 210 -9.77 -12.81 0.96
C LEU A 210 -10.21 -14.06 0.19
N LYS A 211 -10.97 -14.96 0.83
CA LYS A 211 -11.50 -16.18 0.19
C LYS A 211 -12.53 -15.87 -0.90
N GLU A 212 -13.25 -14.76 -0.80
CA GLU A 212 -14.20 -14.29 -1.82
C GLU A 212 -13.50 -13.70 -3.06
N GLY A 213 -12.22 -13.34 -2.96
CA GLY A 213 -11.30 -13.17 -4.10
C GLY A 213 -11.19 -11.77 -4.72
N SER A 214 -12.07 -10.82 -4.36
CA SER A 214 -11.97 -9.40 -4.79
C SER A 214 -11.11 -8.53 -3.87
N THR A 215 -10.79 -9.04 -2.68
CA THR A 215 -9.99 -8.33 -1.67
C THR A 215 -8.52 -8.74 -1.74
N TRP A 216 -7.65 -7.75 -1.62
CA TRP A 216 -6.20 -7.85 -1.62
C TRP A 216 -5.65 -7.25 -0.33
N VAL A 217 -4.48 -7.71 0.11
CA VAL A 217 -3.79 -7.14 1.28
C VAL A 217 -2.37 -6.75 0.92
N LYS A 218 -1.94 -5.57 1.36
CA LYS A 218 -0.53 -5.18 1.36
C LYS A 218 0.14 -5.68 2.62
N ILE A 219 1.14 -6.56 2.49
CA ILE A 219 2.05 -6.92 3.58
C ILE A 219 3.21 -5.91 3.57
N SER A 220 3.04 -4.82 4.31
CA SER A 220 3.96 -3.68 4.30
C SER A 220 3.93 -2.94 5.63
N ALA A 221 4.96 -2.11 5.86
CA ALA A 221 5.04 -1.23 7.02
C ALA A 221 4.88 -1.94 8.38
N SER A 222 5.43 -3.15 8.54
CA SER A 222 5.33 -3.92 9.80
C SER A 222 5.91 -3.17 11.02
N TYR A 223 6.86 -2.25 10.80
CA TYR A 223 7.38 -1.33 11.82
C TYR A 223 6.31 -0.41 12.43
N ARG A 224 5.17 -0.22 11.75
CA ARG A 224 4.02 0.51 12.29
C ARG A 224 3.21 -0.33 13.30
N LEU A 225 3.38 -1.65 13.29
CA LEU A 225 2.67 -2.59 14.17
C LEU A 225 3.52 -3.01 15.37
N SER A 226 4.84 -3.08 15.20
CA SER A 226 5.77 -3.40 16.29
C SER A 226 7.13 -2.77 16.03
N SER A 227 7.82 -2.39 17.11
CA SER A 227 9.22 -1.98 17.07
C SER A 227 10.20 -3.16 16.99
N ASP A 228 9.71 -4.39 17.14
CA ASP A 228 10.47 -5.62 16.94
C ASP A 228 10.20 -6.17 15.53
N PRO A 229 11.19 -6.18 14.61
CA PRO A 229 11.03 -6.79 13.30
C PRO A 229 10.56 -8.26 13.35
N GLY A 230 10.95 -8.99 14.39
CA GLY A 230 10.62 -10.40 14.61
C GLY A 230 9.35 -10.64 15.44
N SER A 231 8.51 -9.62 15.65
CA SER A 231 7.27 -9.71 16.43
C SER A 231 6.43 -10.94 16.04
N SER A 232 6.19 -11.83 17.00
CA SER A 232 5.41 -13.06 16.79
C SER A 232 3.96 -12.80 16.37
N LEU A 233 3.36 -11.71 16.83
CA LEU A 233 2.02 -11.30 16.40
C LEU A 233 2.02 -10.85 14.93
N THR A 234 3.04 -10.08 14.53
CA THR A 234 3.18 -9.61 13.14
C THR A 234 3.50 -10.78 12.20
N GLU A 235 4.34 -11.72 12.63
CA GLU A 235 4.55 -13.00 11.95
C GLU A 235 3.21 -13.74 11.77
N SER A 236 2.44 -13.89 12.85
CA SER A 236 1.14 -14.57 12.80
C SER A 236 0.20 -13.91 11.80
N LEU A 237 0.12 -12.58 11.76
CA LEU A 237 -0.67 -11.83 10.77
C LEU A 237 -0.21 -12.13 9.35
N CYS A 238 1.08 -11.97 9.07
CA CYS A 238 1.64 -12.18 7.73
C CYS A 238 1.36 -13.61 7.25
N ARG A 239 1.68 -14.61 8.07
CA ARG A 239 1.56 -16.02 7.71
C ARG A 239 0.12 -16.44 7.50
N GLU A 240 -0.82 -16.00 8.34
CA GLU A 240 -2.25 -16.34 8.17
C GLU A 240 -2.85 -15.66 6.92
N ILE A 241 -2.47 -14.41 6.62
CA ILE A 241 -2.88 -13.72 5.38
C ILE A 241 -2.35 -14.46 4.15
N VAL A 242 -1.05 -14.76 4.12
CA VAL A 242 -0.40 -15.47 3.02
C VAL A 242 -0.98 -16.88 2.84
N ARG A 243 -1.17 -17.63 3.93
CA ARG A 243 -1.79 -18.97 3.91
C ARG A 243 -3.20 -18.95 3.36
N THR A 244 -3.98 -17.91 3.69
CA THR A 244 -5.39 -17.83 3.30
C THR A 244 -5.56 -17.66 1.79
N ARG A 245 -4.83 -16.72 1.18
CA ARG A 245 -4.98 -16.42 -0.25
C ARG A 245 -3.70 -15.80 -0.84
N PRO A 246 -2.64 -16.59 -1.08
CA PRO A 246 -1.32 -16.06 -1.43
C PRO A 246 -1.29 -15.29 -2.75
N ASP A 247 -2.23 -15.55 -3.66
CA ASP A 247 -2.43 -14.84 -4.93
C ASP A 247 -3.21 -13.52 -4.77
N ARG A 248 -3.55 -13.11 -3.54
CA ARG A 248 -4.19 -11.82 -3.22
C ARG A 248 -3.37 -10.96 -2.26
N VAL A 249 -2.08 -11.22 -2.18
CA VAL A 249 -1.15 -10.52 -1.28
C VAL A 249 -0.09 -9.79 -2.09
N VAL A 250 0.17 -8.52 -1.78
CA VAL A 250 1.24 -7.74 -2.43
C VAL A 250 2.20 -7.15 -1.41
N PHE A 251 3.44 -6.96 -1.83
CA PHE A 251 4.51 -6.40 -1.02
C PHE A 251 4.69 -4.90 -1.25
N ALA A 252 5.08 -4.16 -0.21
CA ALA A 252 5.54 -2.78 -0.34
C ALA A 252 6.52 -2.37 0.76
N THR A 253 7.38 -1.40 0.48
CA THR A 253 8.33 -0.87 1.46
C THR A 253 7.72 0.18 2.37
N ASP A 254 6.68 0.89 1.90
CA ASP A 254 6.10 2.07 2.56
C ASP A 254 7.10 3.24 2.72
N TRP A 255 8.08 3.32 1.81
CA TRP A 255 8.98 4.47 1.72
C TRP A 255 8.17 5.78 1.58
N PRO A 256 8.53 6.88 2.26
CA PRO A 256 9.77 7.14 3.00
C PRO A 256 9.70 6.82 4.50
N HIS A 257 8.79 5.92 4.91
CA HIS A 257 8.60 5.53 6.31
C HIS A 257 8.22 6.73 7.20
N THR A 258 7.26 7.53 6.74
CA THR A 258 6.83 8.77 7.41
C THR A 258 6.60 8.58 8.91
N ARG A 259 7.24 9.45 9.71
CA ARG A 259 7.29 9.45 11.19
C ARG A 259 8.20 8.38 11.83
N PHE A 260 8.99 7.67 11.04
CA PHE A 260 9.96 6.67 11.48
C PHE A 260 11.36 7.05 10.95
N ASP A 261 11.82 8.26 11.29
CA ASP A 261 13.13 8.75 10.87
C ASP A 261 14.26 7.86 11.43
N GLY A 262 15.25 7.53 10.59
CA GLY A 262 16.36 6.65 10.96
C GLY A 262 16.00 5.16 11.06
N LEU A 263 14.82 4.75 10.56
CA LEU A 263 14.42 3.35 10.52
C LEU A 263 15.32 2.51 9.60
N GLU A 264 15.89 1.45 10.15
CA GLU A 264 16.55 0.37 9.40
C GLU A 264 15.50 -0.61 8.84
N VAL A 265 14.83 -0.20 7.76
CA VAL A 265 13.67 -0.95 7.22
C VAL A 265 14.04 -2.35 6.70
N ALA A 266 15.31 -2.58 6.32
CA ALA A 266 15.76 -3.84 5.72
C ALA A 266 15.46 -5.07 6.60
N GLU A 267 15.56 -4.96 7.92
CA GLU A 267 15.24 -6.07 8.83
C GLU A 267 13.76 -6.43 8.82
N TYR A 268 12.88 -5.42 8.72
CA TYR A 268 11.43 -5.62 8.63
C TYR A 268 11.03 -6.27 7.29
N LEU A 269 11.64 -5.82 6.19
CA LEU A 269 11.38 -6.41 4.86
C LEU A 269 11.87 -7.86 4.80
N GLU A 270 13.03 -8.15 5.40
CA GLU A 270 13.57 -9.50 5.46
C GLU A 270 12.63 -10.45 6.20
N LYS A 271 12.06 -10.01 7.33
CA LYS A 271 11.11 -10.82 8.10
C LYS A 271 9.83 -11.11 7.31
N ILE A 272 9.33 -10.14 6.55
CA ILE A 272 8.21 -10.38 5.63
C ILE A 272 8.55 -11.48 4.63
N PHE A 273 9.77 -11.49 4.06
CA PHE A 273 10.17 -12.53 3.12
C PHE A 273 10.28 -13.90 3.79
N ASP A 274 10.88 -13.96 4.99
CA ASP A 274 10.97 -15.20 5.78
C ASP A 274 9.58 -15.79 6.04
N TRP A 275 8.60 -14.95 6.39
CA TRP A 275 7.24 -15.40 6.69
C TRP A 275 6.46 -15.85 5.46
N VAL A 276 6.65 -15.20 4.30
CA VAL A 276 6.07 -15.64 3.02
C VAL A 276 6.64 -17.01 2.62
N GLU A 277 7.95 -17.18 2.68
CA GLU A 277 8.63 -18.44 2.34
C GLU A 277 8.29 -19.57 3.33
N ALA A 278 8.07 -19.25 4.61
CA ALA A 278 7.65 -20.22 5.62
C ALA A 278 6.27 -20.84 5.32
N GLU A 279 5.43 -20.19 4.51
CA GLU A 279 4.17 -20.74 4.00
C GLU A 279 4.32 -21.47 2.65
N GLY A 280 5.55 -21.68 2.18
CA GLY A 280 5.84 -22.35 0.91
C GLY A 280 5.50 -21.51 -0.31
N VAL A 281 5.29 -20.20 -0.15
CA VAL A 281 4.93 -19.28 -1.23
C VAL A 281 6.19 -18.63 -1.78
N SER A 282 6.35 -18.65 -3.11
CA SER A 282 7.47 -17.97 -3.76
C SER A 282 7.35 -16.46 -3.62
N LEU A 283 8.46 -15.77 -3.33
CA LEU A 283 8.50 -14.30 -3.35
C LEU A 283 8.05 -13.73 -4.71
N GLU A 284 8.35 -14.40 -5.82
CA GLU A 284 7.92 -13.96 -7.16
C GLU A 284 6.38 -13.83 -7.28
N GLN A 285 5.61 -14.69 -6.60
CA GLN A 285 4.16 -14.59 -6.58
C GLN A 285 3.72 -13.26 -5.97
N VAL A 286 4.22 -12.94 -4.77
CA VAL A 286 3.79 -11.79 -3.97
C VAL A 286 4.38 -10.47 -4.45
N LEU A 287 5.65 -10.48 -4.87
CA LEU A 287 6.41 -9.28 -5.24
C LEU A 287 6.26 -8.92 -6.72
N VAL A 288 5.91 -9.88 -7.60
CA VAL A 288 5.83 -9.66 -9.05
C VAL A 288 4.43 -9.94 -9.57
N LYS A 289 4.01 -11.22 -9.60
CA LYS A 289 2.81 -11.66 -10.32
C LYS A 289 1.53 -11.01 -9.78
N ASN A 290 1.37 -11.00 -8.46
CA ASN A 290 0.23 -10.40 -7.79
C ASN A 290 0.15 -8.89 -8.03
N ALA A 291 1.28 -8.19 -7.99
CA ALA A 291 1.32 -6.77 -8.27
C ALA A 291 0.96 -6.47 -9.74
N GLU A 292 1.45 -7.29 -10.67
CA GLU A 292 1.14 -7.15 -12.09
C GLU A 292 -0.34 -7.40 -12.40
N GLU A 293 -0.97 -8.40 -11.77
CA GLU A 293 -2.42 -8.63 -11.84
C GLU A 293 -3.20 -7.46 -11.23
N LEU A 294 -2.88 -7.08 -9.99
CA LEU A 294 -3.62 -6.07 -9.23
C LEU A 294 -3.62 -4.71 -9.94
N PHE A 295 -2.45 -4.30 -10.46
CA PHE A 295 -2.25 -2.99 -11.08
C PHE A 295 -2.26 -3.02 -12.62
N ASP A 296 -2.87 -4.05 -13.23
CA ASP A 296 -3.10 -4.13 -14.67
C ASP A 296 -1.83 -3.82 -15.47
N VAL A 297 -0.78 -4.59 -15.19
CA VAL A 297 0.48 -4.53 -15.91
C VAL A 297 0.40 -5.53 -17.04
N LYS A 298 0.34 -5.03 -18.28
CA LYS A 298 0.40 -5.87 -19.47
C LYS A 298 1.85 -6.33 -19.69
N SER A 299 2.01 -7.63 -19.89
CA SER A 299 3.27 -8.27 -20.29
C SER A 299 3.69 -7.89 -21.71
#